data_AF-A0A257UZH9-F1
#
_entry.id   AF-A0A257UZH9-F1
#
_cell.length_a   1.000
_cell.length_b   1.000
_cell.length_c   1.000
_cell.angle_alpha   90.00
_cell.angle_beta   90.00
_cell.angle_gamma   90.00
#
_symmetry.space_group_name_H-M   'P 1'
#
loop_
_entity.id
_entity.type
_entity.pdbx_description
1 polymer ?
#
loop_
_entity_poly.entity_id
_entity_poly.type
_entity_poly.pdbx_seq_one_letter_code
_entity_poly.pdbx_strand_id
1 'polypeptide(L)'
;TVFLSPRLAGEDTTALDRALDGVAATNLVARWRLAPDGLGEAFVTLELATALAGYLLGVNPFDEPDVVRAKDKARAALAGGRLAPPPATPAPRVALAEHLRGVGADDAVALLAYLPERPAVAAALAALAHALSNSLRVPVTAAFGPRYLHSTGQLHKGGPARIVPVVLTGTPRADLPIPGQAHTLGQLRLAQAIGDIEALAEARRKVLHLHLGADPAGALAELGKGW
;
A
#
# COMPACT_ATOMS: atom_id res chain seq x y z
N THR A 1 -11.38 -8.44 -1.66
CA THR A 1 -10.41 -8.96 -0.69
C THR A 1 -10.96 -10.21 -0.03
N VAL A 2 -10.12 -11.20 0.25
CA VAL A 2 -10.51 -12.41 1.01
C VAL A 2 -10.02 -12.26 2.45
N PHE A 3 -10.91 -12.48 3.41
CA PHE A 3 -10.58 -12.51 4.83
C PHE A 3 -10.58 -13.96 5.31
N LEU A 4 -9.45 -14.43 5.82
CA LEU A 4 -9.35 -15.74 6.47
C LEU A 4 -9.51 -15.55 7.98
N SER A 5 -10.42 -16.31 8.58
CA SER A 5 -10.66 -16.32 10.03
C SER A 5 -10.37 -17.73 10.55
N PRO A 6 -9.10 -18.07 10.84
CA PRO A 6 -8.75 -19.30 11.56
C PRO A 6 -9.30 -19.27 12.98
N ARG A 7 -9.80 -20.40 13.48
CA ARG A 7 -10.49 -20.50 14.78
C ARG A 7 -10.14 -21.78 15.48
N LEU A 8 -9.67 -21.69 16.72
CA LEU A 8 -9.44 -22.87 17.53
C LEU A 8 -10.77 -23.39 18.11
N ALA A 9 -10.88 -24.71 18.24
CA ALA A 9 -12.02 -25.32 18.90
C ALA A 9 -12.14 -24.81 20.36
N GLY A 10 -13.32 -24.29 20.73
CA GLY A 10 -13.61 -23.77 22.06
C GLY A 10 -13.25 -22.30 22.30
N GLU A 11 -12.71 -21.60 21.31
CA GLU A 11 -12.44 -20.16 21.38
C GLU A 11 -13.76 -19.35 21.32
N ASP A 12 -13.93 -18.38 22.23
CA ASP A 12 -15.02 -17.41 22.12
C ASP A 12 -14.73 -16.44 20.96
N THR A 13 -15.44 -16.66 19.86
CA THR A 13 -15.30 -15.87 18.63
C THR A 13 -16.44 -14.87 18.43
N THR A 14 -17.29 -14.65 19.43
CA THR A 14 -18.51 -13.82 19.31
C THR A 14 -18.22 -12.37 18.88
N ALA A 15 -17.18 -11.75 19.44
CA ALA A 15 -16.80 -10.39 19.06
C ALA A 15 -16.22 -10.34 17.64
N LEU A 16 -15.39 -11.32 17.29
CA LEU A 16 -14.79 -11.43 15.95
C LEU A 16 -15.85 -11.71 14.89
N ASP A 17 -16.83 -12.56 15.16
CA ASP A 17 -17.93 -12.84 14.25
C ASP A 17 -18.77 -11.62 13.95
N ARG A 18 -19.15 -10.85 14.98
CA ARG A 18 -19.91 -9.61 14.78
C ARG A 18 -19.14 -8.62 13.91
N ALA A 19 -17.82 -8.51 14.08
CA ALA A 19 -16.99 -7.68 13.23
C ALA A 19 -16.93 -8.20 11.79
N LEU A 20 -16.77 -9.52 11.61
CA LEU A 20 -16.67 -10.17 10.30
C LEU A 20 -17.99 -10.16 9.53
N ASP A 21 -19.14 -10.21 10.20
CA ASP A 21 -20.46 -10.13 9.54
C ASP A 21 -20.65 -8.79 8.82
N GLY A 22 -20.15 -7.69 9.41
CA GLY A 22 -20.13 -6.39 8.74
C GLY A 22 -19.23 -6.39 7.50
N VAL A 23 -18.11 -7.12 7.54
CA VAL A 23 -17.16 -7.23 6.42
C VAL A 23 -17.69 -8.16 5.31
N ALA A 24 -18.39 -9.22 5.69
CA ALA A 24 -18.95 -10.24 4.80
C ALA A 24 -20.02 -9.68 3.84
N ALA A 25 -20.62 -8.53 4.16
CA ALA A 25 -21.58 -7.85 3.29
C ALA A 25 -21.00 -7.46 1.92
N THR A 26 -19.68 -7.26 1.82
CA THR A 26 -18.99 -6.81 0.60
C THR A 26 -17.73 -7.61 0.27
N ASN A 27 -17.32 -8.55 1.12
CA ASN A 27 -16.08 -9.30 0.97
C ASN A 27 -16.29 -10.79 1.22
N LEU A 28 -15.43 -11.62 0.63
CA LEU A 28 -15.38 -13.04 0.94
C LEU A 28 -14.73 -13.24 2.32
N VAL A 29 -15.45 -13.88 3.24
CA VAL A 29 -14.93 -14.27 4.55
C VAL A 29 -14.92 -15.79 4.65
N ALA A 30 -13.72 -16.39 4.69
CA ALA A 30 -13.55 -17.82 4.90
C ALA A 30 -13.31 -18.09 6.39
N ARG A 31 -14.29 -18.69 7.06
CA ARG A 31 -14.19 -19.12 8.45
C ARG A 31 -13.57 -20.52 8.49
N TRP A 32 -12.36 -20.63 9.01
CA TRP A 32 -11.56 -21.86 9.02
C TRP A 32 -11.47 -22.40 10.44
N ARG A 33 -12.15 -23.51 10.73
CA ARG A 33 -12.03 -24.20 12.02
C ARG A 33 -10.76 -25.03 12.03
N LEU A 34 -9.93 -24.80 13.05
CA LEU A 34 -8.70 -25.53 13.33
C LEU A 34 -8.96 -26.50 14.49
N ALA A 35 -8.53 -27.74 14.29
CA ALA A 35 -8.41 -28.69 15.40
C ALA A 35 -7.34 -28.20 16.39
N PRO A 36 -7.36 -28.63 17.67
CA PRO A 36 -6.37 -28.23 18.67
C PRO A 36 -4.90 -28.49 18.26
N ASP A 37 -4.66 -29.51 17.45
CA ASP A 37 -3.38 -29.89 16.85
C ASP A 37 -3.21 -29.44 15.38
N GLY A 38 -4.24 -28.81 14.82
CA GLY A 38 -4.29 -28.39 13.41
C GLY A 38 -3.49 -27.13 13.08
N LEU A 39 -2.75 -26.56 14.04
CA LEU A 39 -1.97 -25.35 13.80
C LEU A 39 -0.86 -25.61 12.77
N GLY A 40 -0.14 -26.73 12.86
CA GLY A 40 0.91 -27.08 11.91
C GLY A 40 0.38 -27.24 10.48
N GLU A 41 -0.79 -27.87 10.33
CA GLU A 41 -1.50 -27.96 9.05
C GLU A 41 -1.84 -26.56 8.51
N ALA A 42 -2.28 -25.65 9.37
CA ALA A 42 -2.62 -24.30 8.96
C ALA A 42 -1.40 -23.53 8.44
N PHE A 43 -0.24 -23.65 9.10
CA PHE A 43 1.01 -23.06 8.64
C PHE A 43 1.40 -23.57 7.25
N VAL A 44 1.49 -24.90 7.07
CA VAL A 44 1.87 -25.49 5.78
C VAL A 44 0.88 -25.12 4.67
N THR A 45 -0.42 -25.10 4.99
CA THR A 45 -1.46 -24.72 4.03
C THR A 45 -1.29 -23.27 3.58
N LEU A 46 -1.04 -22.34 4.50
CA LEU A 46 -0.84 -20.93 4.18
C LEU A 46 0.48 -20.69 3.44
N GLU A 47 1.54 -21.40 3.79
CA GLU A 47 2.83 -21.34 3.07
C GLU A 47 2.68 -21.81 1.63
N LEU A 48 2.04 -22.98 1.42
CA LEU A 48 1.78 -23.51 0.09
C LEU A 48 0.83 -22.61 -0.72
N ALA A 49 -0.24 -22.11 -0.09
CA ALA A 49 -1.16 -21.19 -0.73
C ALA A 49 -0.45 -19.88 -1.15
N THR A 50 0.44 -19.36 -0.31
CA THR A 50 1.25 -18.17 -0.63
C THR A 50 2.22 -18.44 -1.79
N ALA A 51 2.91 -19.60 -1.78
CA ALA A 51 3.81 -20.01 -2.85
C ALA A 51 3.07 -20.16 -4.19
N LEU A 52 1.91 -20.83 -4.19
CA LEU A 52 1.08 -21.01 -5.37
C LEU A 52 0.51 -19.68 -5.87
N ALA A 53 0.04 -18.82 -4.96
CA ALA A 53 -0.42 -17.47 -5.32
C ALA A 53 0.71 -16.66 -5.95
N GLY A 54 1.93 -16.70 -5.38
CA GLY A 54 3.11 -16.07 -5.97
C GLY A 54 3.36 -16.56 -7.40
N TYR A 55 3.42 -17.88 -7.59
CA TYR A 55 3.60 -18.48 -8.91
C TYR A 55 2.54 -18.03 -9.92
N LEU A 56 1.26 -18.07 -9.55
CA LEU A 56 0.15 -17.64 -10.40
C LEU A 56 0.20 -16.14 -10.74
N LEU A 57 0.72 -15.33 -9.82
CA LEU A 57 0.92 -13.89 -10.01
C LEU A 57 2.21 -13.56 -10.77
N GLY A 58 3.04 -14.55 -11.10
CA GLY A 58 4.36 -14.34 -11.73
C GLY A 58 5.38 -13.71 -10.79
N VAL A 59 5.19 -13.83 -9.47
CA VAL A 59 6.04 -13.30 -8.42
C VAL A 59 6.71 -14.44 -7.67
N ASN A 60 8.02 -14.36 -7.47
CA ASN A 60 8.67 -15.24 -6.52
C ASN A 60 8.52 -14.66 -5.10
N PRO A 61 7.81 -15.33 -4.18
CA PRO A 61 7.61 -14.81 -2.83
C PRO A 61 8.86 -14.91 -1.94
N PHE A 62 9.94 -15.53 -2.43
CA PHE A 62 11.19 -15.74 -1.69
C PHE A 62 12.38 -14.93 -2.25
N ASP A 63 12.15 -14.02 -3.20
CA ASP A 63 13.15 -13.04 -3.66
C ASP A 63 12.63 -11.60 -3.59
N GLU A 64 13.55 -10.63 -3.54
CA GLU A 64 13.21 -9.20 -3.45
C GLU A 64 14.04 -8.29 -4.39
N PRO A 65 14.28 -8.66 -5.66
CA PRO A 65 15.15 -7.89 -6.55
C PRO A 65 14.66 -6.45 -6.77
N ASP A 66 13.33 -6.23 -6.81
CA ASP A 66 12.76 -4.90 -7.06
C ASP A 66 12.76 -4.00 -5.81
N VAL A 67 12.93 -4.59 -4.63
CA VAL A 67 13.13 -3.87 -3.37
C VAL A 67 14.54 -3.30 -3.32
N VAL A 68 15.53 -4.08 -3.73
CA VAL A 68 16.92 -3.65 -3.84
C VAL A 68 17.03 -2.47 -4.81
N ARG A 69 16.40 -2.56 -5.99
CA ARG A 69 16.38 -1.46 -6.98
C ARG A 69 15.83 -0.15 -6.41
N ALA A 70 14.72 -0.20 -5.68
CA ALA A 70 14.14 1.00 -5.07
C ALA A 70 15.07 1.62 -3.99
N LYS A 71 15.77 0.78 -3.22
CA LYS A 71 16.78 1.26 -2.26
C LYS A 71 17.95 1.95 -2.95
N ASP A 72 18.43 1.40 -4.06
CA ASP A 72 19.55 1.99 -4.81
C ASP A 72 19.16 3.32 -5.44
N LYS A 73 17.95 3.43 -5.98
CA LYS A 73 17.41 4.68 -6.51
C LYS A 73 17.21 5.74 -5.42
N ALA A 74 16.74 5.34 -4.24
CA ALA A 74 16.64 6.24 -3.09
C ALA A 74 18.01 6.78 -2.67
N ARG A 75 19.07 5.95 -2.69
CA ARG A 75 20.45 6.39 -2.44
C ARG A 75 20.93 7.36 -3.51
N ALA A 76 20.65 7.09 -4.78
CA ALA A 76 21.00 7.98 -5.89
C ALA A 76 20.30 9.34 -5.77
N ALA A 77 19.03 9.38 -5.38
CA ALA A 77 18.29 10.61 -5.15
C ALA A 77 18.88 11.47 -4.01
N LEU A 78 19.49 10.83 -3.00
CA LEU A 78 20.19 11.52 -1.90
C LEU A 78 21.61 11.96 -2.28
N ALA A 79 22.25 11.30 -3.25
CA ALA A 79 23.62 11.61 -3.67
C ALA A 79 23.77 13.02 -4.28
N GLY A 80 22.68 13.56 -4.87
CA GLY A 80 22.62 14.94 -5.37
C GLY A 80 22.61 16.02 -4.27
N GLY A 81 22.58 15.64 -2.99
CA GLY A 81 22.55 16.55 -1.85
C GLY A 81 21.13 16.85 -1.37
N ARG A 82 20.81 18.14 -1.19
CA ARG A 82 19.60 18.59 -0.47
C ARG A 82 18.35 18.41 -1.35
N LEU A 83 17.61 17.33 -1.12
CA LEU A 83 16.34 17.06 -1.82
C LEU A 83 15.23 18.00 -1.29
N ALA A 84 14.55 18.71 -2.17
CA ALA A 84 13.42 19.56 -1.81
C ALA A 84 12.08 18.88 -2.14
N PRO A 85 11.04 19.01 -1.30
CA PRO A 85 9.71 18.53 -1.65
C PRO A 85 9.19 19.29 -2.88
N PRO A 86 8.52 18.61 -3.82
CA PRO A 86 7.86 19.28 -4.94
C PRO A 86 6.72 20.16 -4.42
N PRO A 87 6.20 21.11 -5.23
CA PRO A 87 4.95 21.78 -4.90
C PRO A 87 3.81 20.77 -4.77
N ALA A 88 2.75 21.14 -4.05
CA ALA A 88 1.53 20.33 -3.97
C ALA A 88 0.98 20.09 -5.39
N THR A 89 0.57 18.86 -5.67
CA THR A 89 0.03 18.50 -6.99
C THR A 89 -1.23 19.33 -7.26
N PRO A 90 -1.28 20.10 -8.36
CA PRO A 90 -2.49 20.83 -8.74
C PRO A 90 -3.64 19.88 -9.05
N ALA A 91 -4.85 20.24 -8.62
CA ALA A 91 -6.08 19.47 -8.86
C ALA A 91 -5.92 17.94 -8.64
N PRO A 92 -5.44 17.50 -7.46
CA PRO A 92 -4.99 16.12 -7.27
C PRO A 92 -6.14 15.10 -7.41
N ARG A 93 -7.38 15.54 -7.17
CA ARG A 93 -8.60 14.74 -7.39
C ARG A 93 -8.84 14.44 -8.88
N VAL A 94 -8.63 15.44 -9.75
CA VAL A 94 -8.79 15.26 -11.19
C VAL A 94 -7.73 14.28 -11.70
N ALA A 95 -6.46 14.50 -11.31
CA ALA A 95 -5.37 13.58 -11.66
C ALA A 95 -5.63 12.15 -11.19
N LEU A 96 -6.17 11.97 -9.97
CA LEU A 96 -6.56 10.65 -9.46
C LEU A 96 -7.67 10.01 -10.29
N ALA A 97 -8.74 10.75 -10.59
CA ALA A 97 -9.86 10.24 -11.39
C ALA A 97 -9.43 9.87 -12.82
N GLU A 98 -8.53 10.66 -13.41
CA GLU A 98 -7.97 10.38 -14.73
C GLU A 98 -7.09 9.13 -14.74
N HIS A 99 -6.25 8.96 -13.71
CA HIS A 99 -5.36 7.81 -13.57
C HIS A 99 -6.13 6.50 -13.37
N LEU A 100 -7.23 6.56 -12.61
CA LEU A 100 -8.09 5.41 -12.33
C LEU A 100 -9.15 5.18 -13.43
N ARG A 101 -9.15 5.99 -14.49
CA ARG A 101 -10.05 5.81 -15.62
C ARG A 101 -9.71 4.50 -16.35
N GLY A 102 -10.71 3.62 -16.45
CA GLY A 102 -10.56 2.33 -17.15
C GLY A 102 -9.97 1.21 -16.30
N VAL A 103 -9.84 1.40 -14.98
CA VAL A 103 -9.64 0.30 -14.02
C VAL A 103 -10.80 -0.68 -14.20
N GLY A 104 -10.46 -1.92 -14.59
CA GLY A 104 -11.41 -3.01 -14.84
C GLY A 104 -11.58 -3.95 -13.65
N ALA A 105 -12.53 -4.88 -13.74
CA ALA A 105 -12.87 -5.80 -12.66
C ALA A 105 -11.71 -6.70 -12.17
N ASP A 106 -10.70 -6.92 -13.02
CA ASP A 106 -9.52 -7.74 -12.71
C ASP A 106 -8.35 -6.91 -12.16
N ASP A 107 -8.50 -5.60 -12.06
CA ASP A 107 -7.46 -4.69 -11.57
C ASP A 107 -7.56 -4.52 -10.05
N ALA A 108 -6.51 -3.94 -9.47
CA ALA A 108 -6.46 -3.52 -8.07
C ALA A 108 -5.75 -2.17 -7.96
N VAL A 109 -6.11 -1.37 -6.96
CA VAL A 109 -5.43 -0.08 -6.70
C VAL A 109 -4.58 -0.21 -5.44
N ALA A 110 -3.36 0.32 -5.48
CA ALA A 110 -2.46 0.34 -4.33
C ALA A 110 -2.14 1.80 -3.93
N LEU A 111 -2.65 2.24 -2.79
CA LEU A 111 -2.32 3.54 -2.19
C LEU A 111 -1.04 3.41 -1.37
N LEU A 112 0.04 3.99 -1.87
CA LEU A 112 1.40 3.86 -1.34
C LEU A 112 1.80 5.15 -0.62
N ALA A 113 1.56 5.21 0.69
CA ALA A 113 1.61 6.44 1.47
C ALA A 113 2.96 6.68 2.15
N TYR A 114 3.78 7.57 1.59
CA TYR A 114 4.94 8.16 2.27
C TYR A 114 4.53 9.40 3.07
N LEU A 115 3.59 9.18 3.99
CA LEU A 115 2.92 10.20 4.81
C LEU A 115 3.22 9.94 6.30
N PRO A 116 3.07 10.95 7.19
CA PRO A 116 3.20 10.71 8.62
C PRO A 116 2.06 9.80 9.13
N GLU A 117 2.41 8.67 9.73
CA GLU A 117 1.48 7.67 10.28
C GLU A 117 0.86 8.16 11.58
N ARG A 118 -0.01 9.16 11.46
CA ARG A 118 -0.82 9.73 12.56
C ARG A 118 -2.26 9.22 12.45
N PRO A 119 -3.01 9.10 13.56
CA PRO A 119 -4.39 8.59 13.53
C PRO A 119 -5.28 9.27 12.49
N ALA A 120 -5.22 10.60 12.37
CA ALA A 120 -6.01 11.35 11.39
C ALA A 120 -5.64 11.02 9.92
N VAL A 121 -4.35 10.81 9.64
CA VAL A 121 -3.87 10.47 8.28
C VAL A 121 -4.25 9.03 7.94
N ALA A 122 -4.07 8.10 8.90
CA ALA A 122 -4.45 6.71 8.73
C ALA A 122 -5.97 6.55 8.50
N ALA A 123 -6.79 7.26 9.27
CA ALA A 123 -8.24 7.28 9.09
C ALA A 123 -8.64 7.85 7.72
N ALA A 124 -8.05 8.97 7.29
CA ALA A 124 -8.34 9.56 5.99
C ALA A 124 -7.88 8.67 4.82
N LEU A 125 -6.73 8.01 4.94
CA LEU A 125 -6.21 7.07 3.94
C LEU A 125 -7.12 5.83 3.84
N ALA A 126 -7.56 5.28 4.97
CA ALA A 126 -8.49 4.16 5.00
C ALA A 126 -9.86 4.54 4.40
N ALA A 127 -10.37 5.74 4.71
CA ALA A 127 -11.61 6.25 4.13
C ALA A 127 -11.50 6.41 2.60
N LEU A 128 -10.38 6.94 2.10
CA LEU A 128 -10.11 7.04 0.67
C LEU A 128 -10.08 5.64 0.01
N ALA A 129 -9.36 4.69 0.61
CA ALA A 129 -9.32 3.31 0.10
C ALA A 129 -10.72 2.68 0.03
N HIS A 130 -11.53 2.87 1.08
CA HIS A 130 -12.89 2.36 1.13
C HIS A 130 -13.80 3.00 0.06
N ALA A 131 -13.75 4.33 -0.09
CA ALA A 131 -14.52 5.05 -1.09
C ALA A 131 -14.16 4.59 -2.51
N LEU A 132 -12.87 4.50 -2.83
CA LEU A 132 -12.38 3.99 -4.12
C LEU A 132 -12.83 2.55 -4.37
N SER A 133 -12.69 1.67 -3.37
CA SER A 133 -13.11 0.26 -3.46
C SER A 133 -14.60 0.13 -3.76
N ASN A 134 -15.45 0.93 -3.10
CA ASN A 134 -16.89 0.91 -3.32
C ASN A 134 -17.28 1.45 -4.70
N SER A 135 -16.62 2.51 -5.14
CA SER A 135 -16.90 3.19 -6.41
C SER A 135 -16.46 2.37 -7.62
N LEU A 136 -15.21 1.90 -7.58
CA LEU A 136 -14.56 1.18 -8.68
C LEU A 136 -14.90 -0.31 -8.68
N ARG A 137 -15.41 -0.85 -7.58
CA ARG A 137 -15.71 -2.28 -7.39
C ARG A 137 -14.48 -3.18 -7.59
N VAL A 138 -13.30 -2.66 -7.26
CA VAL A 138 -12.02 -3.40 -7.28
C VAL A 138 -11.37 -3.40 -5.90
N PRO A 139 -10.48 -4.36 -5.59
CA PRO A 139 -9.66 -4.29 -4.39
C PRO A 139 -8.81 -3.03 -4.35
N VAL A 140 -8.87 -2.30 -3.23
CA VAL A 140 -7.99 -1.15 -2.96
C VAL A 140 -7.21 -1.41 -1.68
N THR A 141 -5.89 -1.43 -1.77
CA THR A 141 -4.99 -1.55 -0.62
C THR A 141 -4.42 -0.19 -0.25
N ALA A 142 -4.15 0.00 1.04
CA ALA A 142 -3.47 1.18 1.54
C ALA A 142 -2.35 0.76 2.49
N ALA A 143 -1.14 1.25 2.25
CA ALA A 143 0.00 0.92 3.08
C ALA A 143 0.94 2.11 3.25
N PHE A 144 1.50 2.24 4.45
CA PHE A 144 2.51 3.25 4.74
C PHE A 144 3.88 2.81 4.23
N GLY A 145 4.55 3.69 3.50
CA GLY A 145 5.94 3.53 3.09
C GLY A 145 6.90 4.01 4.19
N PRO A 146 8.14 3.50 4.23
CA PRO A 146 8.71 2.52 3.31
C PRO A 146 8.39 1.05 3.65
N ARG A 147 7.66 0.77 4.75
CA ARG A 147 7.56 -0.61 5.28
C ARG A 147 6.95 -1.63 4.33
N TYR A 148 5.98 -1.25 3.48
CA TYR A 148 5.36 -2.18 2.54
C TYR A 148 6.34 -2.70 1.48
N LEU A 149 7.47 -2.00 1.25
CA LEU A 149 8.50 -2.47 0.33
C LEU A 149 9.01 -3.85 0.70
N HIS A 150 9.02 -4.18 2.00
CA HIS A 150 9.48 -5.45 2.53
C HIS A 150 8.40 -6.54 2.59
N SER A 151 7.18 -6.26 2.14
CA SER A 151 6.05 -7.18 2.23
C SER A 151 5.33 -7.34 0.90
N THR A 152 4.86 -6.24 0.31
CA THR A 152 4.11 -6.25 -0.95
C THR A 152 4.83 -5.53 -2.09
N GLY A 153 6.05 -5.03 -1.86
CA GLY A 153 6.85 -4.31 -2.85
C GLY A 153 7.09 -5.14 -4.12
N GLN A 154 7.40 -6.43 -3.97
CA GLN A 154 7.61 -7.34 -5.10
C GLN A 154 6.31 -7.58 -5.88
N LEU A 155 5.16 -7.64 -5.20
CA LEU A 155 3.86 -7.77 -5.87
C LEU A 155 3.55 -6.53 -6.72
N HIS A 156 3.77 -5.32 -6.19
CA HIS A 156 3.49 -4.08 -6.93
C HIS A 156 4.40 -3.87 -8.15
N LYS A 157 5.63 -4.38 -8.10
CA LYS A 157 6.67 -4.15 -9.13
C LYS A 157 6.85 -5.32 -10.08
N GLY A 158 6.89 -6.55 -9.57
CA GLY A 158 7.09 -7.77 -10.34
C GLY A 158 5.81 -8.51 -10.72
N GLY A 159 4.69 -8.26 -10.03
CA GLY A 159 3.44 -8.98 -10.24
C GLY A 159 2.65 -8.61 -11.49
N PRO A 160 1.36 -9.00 -11.60
CA PRO A 160 0.57 -8.70 -12.78
C PRO A 160 0.46 -7.19 -13.02
N ALA A 161 0.44 -6.77 -14.29
CA ALA A 161 0.23 -5.36 -14.68
C ALA A 161 -1.20 -4.86 -14.50
N ARG A 162 -1.86 -5.38 -13.46
CA ARG A 162 -3.22 -5.12 -13.02
C ARG A 162 -3.27 -4.35 -11.70
N ILE A 163 -2.12 -4.17 -11.04
CA ILE A 163 -2.01 -3.28 -9.88
C ILE A 163 -1.70 -1.87 -10.37
N VAL A 164 -2.57 -0.93 -10.02
CA VAL A 164 -2.50 0.49 -10.37
C VAL A 164 -2.01 1.28 -9.15
N PRO A 165 -0.70 1.57 -9.05
CA PRO A 165 -0.13 2.25 -7.89
C PRO A 165 -0.40 3.75 -7.91
N VAL A 166 -0.71 4.29 -6.73
CA VAL A 166 -0.81 5.72 -6.44
C VAL A 166 0.11 6.03 -5.26
N VAL A 167 1.24 6.66 -5.54
CA VAL A 167 2.21 7.09 -4.53
C VAL A 167 1.79 8.44 -3.98
N LEU A 168 1.68 8.53 -2.66
CA LEU A 168 1.27 9.72 -1.93
C LEU A 168 2.43 10.23 -1.09
N THR A 169 2.89 11.46 -1.31
CA THR A 169 3.90 12.11 -0.47
C THR A 169 3.35 13.38 0.15
N GLY A 170 4.00 13.88 1.20
CA GLY A 170 3.61 15.13 1.86
C GLY A 170 4.79 15.84 2.48
N THR A 171 4.67 17.15 2.61
CA THR A 171 5.67 18.02 3.23
C THR A 171 5.63 17.81 4.74
N PRO A 172 6.74 17.41 5.38
CA PRO A 172 6.79 17.34 6.83
C PRO A 172 6.62 18.74 7.44
N ARG A 173 5.81 18.87 8.49
CA ARG A 173 5.68 20.13 9.25
C ARG A 173 6.93 20.44 10.08
N ALA A 174 7.60 19.39 10.54
CA ALA A 174 8.88 19.45 11.21
C ALA A 174 9.80 18.42 10.55
N ASP A 175 10.98 18.86 10.15
CA ASP A 175 11.96 18.04 9.48
C ASP A 175 13.22 17.91 10.33
N LEU A 176 13.53 16.68 10.76
CA LEU A 176 14.58 16.44 11.74
C LEU A 176 15.89 16.07 11.04
N PRO A 177 17.02 16.67 11.44
CA PRO A 177 18.33 16.25 10.94
C PRO A 177 18.63 14.83 11.42
N ILE A 178 19.34 14.07 10.60
CA ILE A 178 19.87 12.76 10.99
C ILE A 178 21.35 12.96 11.39
N PRO A 179 21.77 12.62 12.62
CA PRO A 179 23.15 12.78 13.04
C PRO A 179 24.14 12.09 12.08
N GLY A 180 25.16 12.83 11.64
CA GLY A 180 26.19 12.33 10.74
C GLY A 180 25.76 12.18 9.26
N GLN A 181 24.55 12.59 8.89
CA GLN A 181 24.08 12.58 7.51
C GLN A 181 23.90 14.00 6.96
N ALA A 182 24.12 14.15 5.66
CA ALA A 182 23.89 15.42 4.95
C ALA A 182 22.40 15.72 4.70
N HIS A 183 21.50 14.78 5.01
CA HIS A 183 20.07 14.86 4.75
C HIS A 183 19.23 14.65 6.03
N THR A 184 17.99 15.12 6.00
CA THR A 184 17.00 15.01 7.08
C THR A 184 16.13 13.75 6.96
N LEU A 185 15.32 13.45 7.98
CA LEU A 185 14.32 12.37 7.93
C LEU A 185 13.27 12.60 6.83
N GLY A 186 12.83 13.85 6.64
CA GLY A 186 11.89 14.22 5.60
C GLY A 186 12.47 14.01 4.19
N GLN A 187 13.74 14.35 4.01
CA GLN A 187 14.46 14.11 2.76
C GLN A 187 14.68 12.62 2.50
N LEU A 188 15.03 11.84 3.52
CA LEU A 188 15.14 10.39 3.41
C LEU A 188 13.80 9.76 2.98
N ARG A 189 12.69 10.15 3.61
CA ARG A 189 11.36 9.65 3.24
C ARG A 189 10.97 10.02 1.81
N LEU A 190 11.26 11.25 1.39
CA LEU A 190 11.00 11.70 0.03
C LEU A 190 11.87 10.94 -0.99
N ALA A 191 13.15 10.72 -0.69
CA ALA A 191 14.04 9.94 -1.53
C ALA A 191 13.59 8.48 -1.67
N GLN A 192 13.11 7.87 -0.57
CA GLN A 192 12.50 6.53 -0.62
C GLN A 192 11.25 6.49 -1.51
N ALA A 193 10.43 7.55 -1.48
CA ALA A 193 9.26 7.65 -2.36
C ALA A 193 9.66 7.78 -3.84
N ILE A 194 10.65 8.64 -4.15
CA ILE A 194 11.18 8.80 -5.51
C ILE A 194 11.76 7.49 -6.02
N GLY A 195 12.57 6.82 -5.21
CA GLY A 195 13.15 5.53 -5.59
C GLY A 195 12.09 4.47 -5.88
N ASP A 196 10.97 4.49 -5.17
CA ASP A 196 9.85 3.59 -5.43
C ASP A 196 9.08 3.95 -6.71
N ILE A 197 8.80 5.24 -6.92
CA ILE A 197 8.15 5.74 -8.16
C ILE A 197 8.97 5.35 -9.39
N GLU A 198 10.28 5.57 -9.34
CA GLU A 198 11.17 5.22 -10.45
C GLU A 198 11.26 3.70 -10.68
N ALA A 199 11.32 2.90 -9.61
CA ALA A 199 11.31 1.45 -9.72
C ALA A 199 10.00 0.93 -10.33
N LEU A 200 8.85 1.52 -9.95
CA LEU A 200 7.55 1.22 -10.54
C LEU A 200 7.50 1.61 -12.03
N ALA A 201 8.04 2.79 -12.38
CA ALA A 201 8.09 3.25 -13.77
C ALA A 201 8.97 2.36 -14.65
N GLU A 202 10.15 1.95 -14.17
CA GLU A 202 11.05 1.01 -14.88
C GLU A 202 10.41 -0.37 -15.06
N ALA A 203 9.63 -0.81 -14.07
CA ALA A 203 8.80 -2.02 -14.17
C ALA A 203 7.54 -1.83 -15.05
N ARG A 204 7.44 -0.70 -15.77
CA ARG A 204 6.34 -0.32 -16.68
C ARG A 204 4.97 -0.32 -15.99
N ARG A 205 4.93 -0.01 -14.69
CA ARG A 205 3.69 0.19 -13.95
C ARG A 205 3.15 1.59 -14.22
N LYS A 206 1.84 1.70 -14.39
CA LYS A 206 1.15 2.99 -14.49
C LYS A 206 1.10 3.62 -13.09
N VAL A 207 2.16 4.29 -12.69
CA VAL A 207 2.28 4.95 -11.38
C VAL A 207 1.83 6.40 -11.46
N LEU A 208 0.94 6.80 -10.55
CA LEU A 208 0.62 8.20 -10.29
C LEU A 208 1.33 8.65 -9.01
N HIS A 209 1.96 9.81 -9.04
CA HIS A 209 2.49 10.46 -7.84
C HIS A 209 1.67 11.71 -7.51
N LEU A 210 1.11 11.76 -6.30
CA LEU A 210 0.44 12.95 -5.75
C LEU A 210 1.21 13.47 -4.53
N HIS A 211 1.62 14.73 -4.57
CA HIS A 211 2.17 15.44 -3.44
C HIS A 211 1.08 16.25 -2.73
N LEU A 212 0.77 15.90 -1.48
CA LEU A 212 -0.37 16.41 -0.72
C LEU A 212 -0.04 17.66 0.14
N GLY A 213 1.17 18.20 0.04
CA GLY A 213 1.61 19.36 0.81
C GLY A 213 1.68 19.10 2.33
N ALA A 214 1.45 20.14 3.13
CA ALA A 214 1.67 20.13 4.59
C ALA A 214 0.45 19.68 5.43
N ASP A 215 -0.70 19.46 4.79
CA ASP A 215 -1.90 18.89 5.43
C ASP A 215 -2.40 17.64 4.71
N PRO A 216 -1.72 16.50 4.88
CA PRO A 216 -2.09 15.27 4.19
C PRO A 216 -3.46 14.72 4.62
N ALA A 217 -3.92 14.98 5.84
CA ALA A 217 -5.23 14.48 6.30
C ALA A 217 -6.38 15.20 5.56
N GLY A 218 -6.33 16.53 5.49
CA GLY A 218 -7.30 17.31 4.71
C GLY A 218 -7.25 16.96 3.22
N ALA A 219 -6.05 16.87 2.64
CA ALA A 219 -5.88 16.52 1.23
C ALA A 219 -6.44 15.12 0.88
N LEU A 220 -6.21 14.11 1.74
CA LEU A 220 -6.80 12.78 1.59
C LEU A 220 -8.34 12.80 1.66
N ALA A 221 -8.89 13.58 2.59
CA ALA A 221 -10.34 13.74 2.71
C ALA A 221 -10.94 14.38 1.45
N GLU A 222 -10.29 15.41 0.87
CA GLU A 222 -10.71 16.01 -0.39
C GLU A 222 -10.62 15.03 -1.58
N LEU A 223 -9.58 14.20 -1.63
CA LEU A 223 -9.45 13.16 -2.65
C LEU A 223 -10.59 12.14 -2.62
N GLY A 224 -11.10 11.84 -1.43
CA GLY A 224 -12.20 10.88 -1.23
C GLY A 224 -13.57 11.41 -1.66
N LYS A 225 -13.73 12.74 -1.87
CA LYS A 225 -15.03 13.31 -2.23
C LYS A 225 -15.45 12.86 -3.63
N GLY A 226 -16.66 12.31 -3.75
CA GLY A 226 -17.29 11.97 -5.03
C GLY A 226 -16.77 10.69 -5.68
N TRP A 227 -16.25 9.77 -4.87
CA TRP A 227 -16.16 8.35 -5.17
C TRP A 227 -17.33 7.62 -4.51
#